data_AF-A0A2N7VPX0-F1
#
_entry.id   AF-A0A2N7VPX0-F1
#
_cell.length_a   1.000
_cell.length_b   1.000
_cell.length_c   1.000
_cell.angle_alpha   90.00
_cell.angle_beta   90.00
_cell.angle_gamma   90.00
#
_symmetry.space_group_name_H-M   'P 1'
#
loop_
_entity.id
_entity.type
_entity.pdbx_description
1 polymer ?
#
loop_
_entity_poly.entity_id
_entity_poly.type
_entity_poly.pdbx_seq_one_letter_code
_entity_poly.pdbx_strand_id
1 'polypeptide(L)'
;MNPHVQKMIDEFFKAIEPWGSAYTAARLTFLAVKLDGYLVVVAARMHLASSFRAPAKDWFEAGDLVAGHLDLVGENLAAGQTVANGASTFAQTVEKIASPDGFAIPDRGKLVLRPEDNQNITVGMPDLLHADGLSVGDRIAVLTMSGLSREMLIPQPQTDWMLKAAEIPFDSVGELCVEYGLGAGYVRQSMFEVVAHTGVQVWLSSSVKDGKADLGLWLPPGLDRSQSRLGYRVIDKGTVVSRSSVEGGKLEWGERSGDIVGHFPLDVPRGAVVQCIASYAGQAHHVRWFGDPQTFQNARAAVLYNVDQTGNLLREYLFPDLPARGRAADDFESAVAWTLWGLGFAPVSFGMNAKTRDTFDILAVSPKGDFLVVECTTGLLRAESKLSKLSARGSALRKMLSASDLQHVRVLPVIVTAMTRDEVKADLGAAAETGVLVLTKEDLEAVLNDGRLRFANADQLFEQALEKLAESQHQDELPPSLF
;
A
#
# COMPACT_ATOMS: atom_id res chain seq x y z
N MET A 1 38.60 1.75 2.92
CA MET A 1 37.35 2.27 3.53
C MET A 1 37.66 2.79 4.94
N ASN A 2 36.98 3.83 5.41
CA ASN A 2 37.17 4.36 6.77
C ASN A 2 36.73 3.30 7.82
N PRO A 3 37.53 3.01 8.87
CA PRO A 3 37.18 2.03 9.90
C PRO A 3 35.84 2.29 10.61
N HIS A 4 35.43 3.55 10.74
CA HIS A 4 34.14 3.91 11.31
C HIS A 4 32.97 3.49 10.42
N VAL A 5 33.11 3.65 9.10
CA VAL A 5 32.08 3.22 8.12
C VAL A 5 31.89 1.71 8.18
N GLN A 6 32.99 0.94 8.16
CA GLN A 6 32.95 -0.51 8.32
C GLN A 6 32.23 -0.89 9.62
N LYS A 7 32.62 -0.26 10.75
CA LYS A 7 32.02 -0.54 12.05
C LYS A 7 30.50 -0.33 12.06
N MET A 8 29.98 0.73 11.43
CA MET A 8 28.52 0.97 11.40
C MET A 8 27.79 -0.01 10.49
N ILE A 9 28.40 -0.42 9.37
CA ILE A 9 27.88 -1.50 8.51
C ILE A 9 27.82 -2.80 9.31
N ASP A 10 28.91 -3.18 9.99
CA ASP A 10 28.98 -4.37 10.82
C ASP A 10 27.93 -4.33 11.95
N GLU A 11 27.77 -3.20 12.63
CA GLU A 11 26.76 -3.03 13.69
C GLU A 11 25.34 -3.17 13.15
N PHE A 12 25.02 -2.61 11.98
CA PHE A 12 23.72 -2.77 11.33
C PHE A 12 23.43 -4.24 10.99
N PHE A 13 24.35 -4.91 10.28
CA PHE A 13 24.15 -6.30 9.85
C PHE A 13 24.15 -7.27 11.03
N LYS A 14 24.94 -7.01 12.07
CA LYS A 14 24.89 -7.75 13.34
C LYS A 14 23.56 -7.57 14.05
N ALA A 15 22.98 -6.37 14.03
CA ALA A 15 21.69 -6.11 14.69
C ALA A 15 20.53 -6.85 14.03
N ILE A 16 20.60 -7.10 12.72
CA ILE A 16 19.58 -7.85 11.97
C ILE A 16 19.92 -9.33 11.75
N GLU A 17 21.12 -9.77 12.15
CA GLU A 17 21.60 -11.16 12.02
C GLU A 17 20.59 -12.20 12.54
N PRO A 18 19.89 -12.01 13.68
CA PRO A 18 19.00 -13.04 14.20
C PRO A 18 17.87 -13.42 13.22
N TRP A 19 17.43 -12.51 12.36
CA TRP A 19 16.45 -12.76 11.30
C TRP A 19 17.03 -12.51 9.90
N GLY A 20 18.35 -12.57 9.75
CA GLY A 20 19.04 -12.28 8.49
C GLY A 20 18.63 -13.20 7.35
N SER A 21 18.27 -14.45 7.65
CA SER A 21 17.78 -15.42 6.66
C SER A 21 16.38 -15.10 6.13
N ALA A 22 15.67 -14.11 6.68
CA ALA A 22 14.47 -13.55 6.07
C ALA A 22 14.78 -12.75 4.79
N TYR A 23 16.01 -12.26 4.64
CA TYR A 23 16.43 -11.42 3.52
C TYR A 23 17.06 -12.27 2.41
N THR A 24 16.21 -12.84 1.57
CA THR A 24 16.63 -13.64 0.40
C THR A 24 16.87 -12.77 -0.83
N ALA A 25 16.31 -11.56 -0.84
CA ALA A 25 16.43 -10.59 -1.93
C ALA A 25 16.76 -9.20 -1.40
N ALA A 26 17.48 -8.43 -2.20
CA ALA A 26 17.60 -7.00 -2.02
C ALA A 26 17.29 -6.27 -3.33
N ARG A 27 16.68 -5.08 -3.23
CA ARG A 27 16.47 -4.20 -4.38
C ARG A 27 17.21 -2.90 -4.14
N LEU A 28 18.21 -2.64 -4.97
CA LEU A 28 18.93 -1.37 -5.00
C LEU A 28 18.23 -0.43 -5.99
N THR A 29 17.64 0.63 -5.47
CA THR A 29 17.10 1.74 -6.23
C THR A 29 18.08 2.89 -6.15
N PHE A 30 18.38 3.55 -7.26
CA PHE A 30 19.29 4.70 -7.23
C PHE A 30 18.99 5.75 -8.29
N LEU A 31 19.47 6.94 -8.00
CA LEU A 31 19.70 8.06 -8.89
C LEU A 31 21.18 8.42 -8.76
N ALA A 32 21.89 8.52 -9.88
CA ALA A 32 23.33 8.77 -9.94
C ALA A 32 23.70 9.67 -11.12
N VAL A 33 24.90 10.23 -11.09
CA VAL A 33 25.50 11.02 -12.19
C VAL A 33 26.75 10.32 -12.70
N LYS A 34 26.91 10.25 -14.02
CA LYS A 34 28.11 9.76 -14.69
C LYS A 34 29.25 10.75 -14.48
N LEU A 35 30.30 10.34 -13.77
CA LEU A 35 31.47 11.17 -13.52
C LEU A 35 32.73 10.29 -13.47
N ASP A 36 33.74 10.61 -14.27
CA ASP A 36 35.03 9.91 -14.32
C ASP A 36 34.91 8.38 -14.54
N GLY A 37 33.89 7.92 -15.27
CA GLY A 37 33.62 6.49 -15.50
C GLY A 37 32.89 5.78 -14.35
N TYR A 38 32.43 6.53 -13.34
CA TYR A 38 31.61 6.05 -12.23
C TYR A 38 30.17 6.56 -12.34
N LEU A 39 29.25 5.83 -11.72
CA LEU A 39 27.91 6.30 -11.38
C LEU A 39 27.97 6.81 -9.94
N VAL A 40 28.12 8.13 -9.78
CA VAL A 40 28.21 8.76 -8.46
C VAL A 40 26.80 8.95 -7.90
N VAL A 41 26.51 8.31 -6.77
CA VAL A 41 25.19 8.33 -6.13
C VAL A 41 24.78 9.76 -5.81
N VAL A 42 23.57 10.14 -6.23
CA VAL A 42 22.83 11.31 -5.75
C VAL A 42 21.87 10.88 -4.65
N ALA A 43 21.10 9.81 -4.88
CA ALA A 43 20.25 9.19 -3.88
C ALA A 43 20.15 7.69 -4.17
N ALA A 44 20.29 6.85 -3.17
CA ALA A 44 20.14 5.41 -3.31
C ALA A 44 19.49 4.79 -2.08
N ARG A 45 18.70 3.74 -2.30
CA ARG A 45 18.09 2.91 -1.26
C ARG A 45 18.22 1.45 -1.61
N MET A 46 18.74 0.65 -0.69
CA MET A 46 18.77 -0.79 -0.78
C MET A 46 17.75 -1.37 0.20
N HIS A 47 16.66 -1.92 -0.32
CA HIS A 47 15.66 -2.61 0.50
C HIS A 47 16.06 -4.08 0.64
N LEU A 48 16.07 -4.60 1.86
CA LEU A 48 16.26 -6.03 2.16
C LEU A 48 14.89 -6.63 2.52
N ALA A 49 14.48 -7.67 1.80
CA ALA A 49 13.17 -8.31 1.98
C ALA A 49 13.22 -9.81 1.63
N SER A 50 12.15 -10.53 1.96
CA SER A 50 11.97 -11.93 1.54
C SER A 50 11.61 -12.08 0.06
N SER A 51 10.96 -11.05 -0.51
CA SER A 51 10.60 -10.99 -1.92
C SER A 51 10.10 -9.59 -2.27
N PHE A 52 10.14 -9.26 -3.57
CA PHE A 52 9.53 -8.06 -4.13
C PHE A 52 8.41 -8.48 -5.07
N ARG A 53 7.18 -7.96 -4.82
CA ARG A 53 6.01 -8.26 -5.68
C ARG A 53 6.00 -7.40 -6.94
N ALA A 54 6.42 -6.14 -6.83
CA ALA A 54 6.49 -5.24 -7.97
C ALA A 54 7.71 -5.57 -8.84
N PRO A 55 7.58 -5.56 -10.18
CA PRO A 55 8.73 -5.70 -11.06
C PRO A 55 9.72 -4.53 -10.86
N ALA A 56 10.99 -4.77 -11.17
CA ALA A 56 11.98 -3.70 -11.24
C ALA A 56 11.62 -2.74 -12.38
N LYS A 57 11.78 -1.43 -12.15
CA LYS A 57 11.61 -0.43 -13.19
C LYS A 57 12.77 -0.47 -14.17
N ASP A 58 12.47 -0.13 -15.42
CA ASP A 58 13.49 0.08 -16.44
C ASP A 58 14.45 1.21 -16.05
N TRP A 59 15.59 1.25 -16.73
CA TRP A 59 16.59 2.27 -16.51
C TRP A 59 16.17 3.57 -17.19
N PHE A 60 16.47 4.70 -16.55
CA PHE A 60 16.32 6.02 -17.12
C PHE A 60 17.68 6.69 -17.26
N GLU A 61 17.89 7.37 -18.38
CA GLU A 61 19.11 8.13 -18.66
C GLU A 61 18.77 9.45 -19.35
N ALA A 62 19.30 10.55 -18.82
CA ALA A 62 19.22 11.86 -19.43
C ALA A 62 20.57 12.57 -19.24
N GLY A 63 21.32 12.75 -20.32
CA GLY A 63 22.69 13.25 -20.26
C GLY A 63 23.56 12.38 -19.34
N ASP A 64 24.15 12.99 -18.31
CA ASP A 64 24.95 12.28 -17.31
C ASP A 64 24.11 11.70 -16.16
N LEU A 65 22.82 12.05 -16.04
CA LEU A 65 21.97 11.55 -14.95
C LEU A 65 21.37 10.19 -15.31
N VAL A 66 21.43 9.25 -14.36
CA VAL A 66 20.95 7.87 -14.51
C VAL A 66 20.10 7.49 -13.30
N ALA A 67 18.94 6.88 -13.52
CA ALA A 67 18.13 6.24 -12.49
C ALA A 67 17.87 4.77 -12.83
N GLY A 68 17.74 3.91 -11.83
CA GLY A 68 17.54 2.49 -12.07
C GLY A 68 17.16 1.68 -10.84
N HIS A 69 16.58 0.50 -11.11
CA HIS A 69 16.39 -0.57 -10.15
C HIS A 69 17.32 -1.73 -10.47
N LEU A 70 17.92 -2.31 -9.44
CA LEU A 70 18.76 -3.50 -9.54
C LEU A 70 18.34 -4.50 -8.47
N ASP A 71 17.80 -5.64 -8.93
CA ASP A 71 17.49 -6.76 -8.06
C ASP A 71 18.75 -7.59 -7.80
N LEU A 72 19.06 -7.75 -6.52
CA LEU A 72 20.17 -8.52 -6.00
C LEU A 72 19.59 -9.77 -5.34
N VAL A 73 19.81 -10.91 -5.98
CA VAL A 73 19.46 -12.21 -5.41
C VAL A 73 20.69 -12.77 -4.72
N GLY A 74 20.52 -13.29 -3.49
CA GLY A 74 21.63 -13.78 -2.65
C GLY A 74 22.54 -14.84 -3.30
N GLU A 75 22.15 -15.42 -4.43
CA GLU A 75 22.87 -16.47 -5.17
C GLU A 75 23.62 -15.97 -6.43
N ASN A 76 23.44 -14.73 -6.88
CA ASN A 76 23.89 -14.27 -8.22
C ASN A 76 25.05 -13.25 -8.25
N LEU A 77 25.93 -13.24 -7.25
CA LEU A 77 27.21 -12.54 -7.33
C LEU A 77 28.33 -13.58 -7.52
N ALA A 78 28.56 -13.93 -8.80
CA ALA A 78 29.54 -14.87 -9.36
C ALA A 78 29.20 -16.37 -9.25
N ALA A 79 29.25 -17.02 -10.42
CA ALA A 79 28.94 -18.42 -10.69
C ALA A 79 29.41 -19.41 -9.59
N GLY A 80 28.45 -20.07 -8.95
CA GLY A 80 28.65 -21.42 -8.41
C GLY A 80 28.98 -21.55 -6.91
N GLN A 81 28.82 -20.51 -6.09
CA GLN A 81 28.91 -20.65 -4.64
C GLN A 81 27.55 -20.37 -3.98
N THR A 82 26.92 -21.42 -3.46
CA THR A 82 25.75 -21.31 -2.58
C THR A 82 26.21 -20.68 -1.26
N VAL A 83 26.08 -19.36 -1.13
CA VAL A 83 26.38 -18.67 0.13
C VAL A 83 25.17 -18.83 1.03
N ALA A 84 25.36 -19.49 2.19
CA ALA A 84 24.30 -19.82 3.14
C ALA A 84 23.65 -18.61 3.86
N ASN A 85 23.94 -17.37 3.46
CA ASN A 85 23.38 -16.17 4.09
C ASN A 85 23.36 -14.95 3.15
N GLY A 86 22.17 -14.56 2.65
CA GLY A 86 22.02 -13.40 1.77
C GLY A 86 22.48 -12.08 2.39
N ALA A 87 22.42 -11.95 3.72
CA ALA A 87 22.80 -10.73 4.42
C ALA A 87 24.29 -10.37 4.26
N SER A 88 25.19 -11.36 4.21
CA SER A 88 26.63 -11.09 4.03
C SER A 88 26.95 -10.62 2.60
N THR A 89 26.27 -11.17 1.60
CA THR A 89 26.36 -10.72 0.20
C THR A 89 25.87 -9.27 0.05
N PHE A 90 24.78 -8.90 0.74
CA PHE A 90 24.29 -7.53 0.74
C PHE A 90 25.24 -6.59 1.48
N ALA A 91 25.82 -7.00 2.61
CA ALA A 91 26.83 -6.22 3.32
C ALA A 91 28.03 -5.88 2.41
N GLN A 92 28.57 -6.87 1.68
CA GLN A 92 29.65 -6.63 0.72
C GLN A 92 29.27 -5.65 -0.40
N THR A 93 28.00 -5.65 -0.82
CA THR A 93 27.49 -4.68 -1.80
C THR A 93 27.48 -3.27 -1.22
N VAL A 94 27.00 -3.13 0.02
CA VAL A 94 27.01 -1.86 0.77
C VAL A 94 28.43 -1.33 0.94
N GLU A 95 29.38 -2.19 1.34
CA GLU A 95 30.79 -1.86 1.46
C GLU A 95 31.40 -1.40 0.14
N LYS A 96 31.11 -2.10 -0.97
CA LYS A 96 31.61 -1.73 -2.30
C LYS A 96 31.08 -0.35 -2.73
N ILE A 97 29.79 -0.06 -2.53
CA ILE A 97 29.21 1.27 -2.83
C ILE A 97 29.87 2.36 -1.98
N ALA A 98 30.15 2.08 -0.71
CA ALA A 98 30.81 3.02 0.21
C ALA A 98 32.35 3.08 0.04
N SER A 99 32.92 2.29 -0.87
CA SER A 99 34.37 2.23 -1.14
C SER A 99 34.74 3.04 -2.39
N PRO A 100 36.00 3.50 -2.51
CA PRO A 100 36.49 4.16 -3.73
C PRO A 100 36.40 3.27 -4.99
N ASP A 101 36.41 1.95 -4.83
CA ASP A 101 36.37 1.02 -5.95
C ASP A 101 34.99 0.94 -6.61
N GLY A 102 33.93 1.28 -5.86
CA GLY A 102 32.53 1.21 -6.30
C GLY A 102 32.00 -0.21 -6.45
N PHE A 103 30.68 -0.32 -6.58
CA PHE A 103 29.98 -1.55 -6.90
C PHE A 103 29.76 -1.67 -8.41
N ALA A 104 30.32 -2.72 -9.02
CA ALA A 104 30.19 -2.94 -10.46
C ALA A 104 28.76 -3.33 -10.84
N ILE A 105 28.19 -2.60 -11.79
CA ILE A 105 26.94 -2.95 -12.45
C ILE A 105 27.29 -3.40 -13.88
N PRO A 106 26.96 -4.63 -14.28
CA PRO A 106 27.23 -5.15 -15.61
C PRO A 106 26.79 -4.17 -16.69
N ASP A 107 27.68 -3.89 -17.64
CA ASP A 107 27.46 -3.02 -18.80
C ASP A 107 27.11 -1.56 -18.49
N ARG A 108 27.17 -1.12 -17.22
CA ARG A 108 26.73 0.22 -16.78
C ARG A 108 27.78 1.01 -16.00
N GLY A 109 28.85 0.35 -15.54
CA GLY A 109 29.96 1.00 -14.82
C GLY A 109 29.96 0.65 -13.34
N LYS A 110 30.45 1.57 -12.50
CA LYS A 110 30.57 1.33 -11.05
C LYS A 110 29.80 2.37 -10.24
N LEU A 111 28.86 1.92 -9.42
CA LEU A 111 28.09 2.77 -8.51
C LEU A 111 28.88 3.07 -7.23
N VAL A 112 29.03 4.35 -6.89
CA VAL A 112 29.83 4.78 -5.74
C VAL A 112 29.17 5.93 -4.99
N LEU A 113 29.15 5.87 -3.66
CA LEU A 113 28.86 7.03 -2.82
C LEU A 113 30.18 7.77 -2.58
N ARG A 114 30.39 8.87 -3.30
CA ARG A 114 31.64 9.64 -3.23
C ARG A 114 31.58 10.63 -2.05
N PRO A 115 32.63 10.73 -1.22
CA PRO A 115 32.73 11.77 -0.20
C PRO A 115 33.15 13.11 -0.80
N GLU A 116 32.99 14.19 -0.04
CA GLU A 116 33.59 15.49 -0.37
C GLU A 116 35.12 15.44 -0.34
N ASP A 117 35.77 16.28 -1.15
CA ASP A 117 37.23 16.30 -1.27
C ASP A 117 37.87 16.49 0.12
N ASN A 118 38.83 15.62 0.44
CA ASN A 118 39.51 15.54 1.74
C ASN A 118 38.59 15.18 2.94
N GLN A 119 37.35 14.74 2.70
CA GLN A 119 36.45 14.22 3.72
C GLN A 119 36.20 12.71 3.54
N ASN A 120 35.57 12.12 4.55
CA ASN A 120 35.08 10.74 4.49
C ASN A 120 33.56 10.74 4.33
N ILE A 121 33.01 9.61 3.88
CA ILE A 121 31.57 9.36 3.97
C ILE A 121 31.17 9.48 5.44
N THR A 122 30.08 10.19 5.69
CA THR A 122 29.47 10.28 7.03
C THR A 122 28.44 9.17 7.15
N VAL A 123 28.48 8.42 8.24
CA VAL A 123 27.51 7.35 8.52
C VAL A 123 26.87 7.60 9.88
N GLY A 124 25.54 7.53 9.94
CA GLY A 124 24.80 7.63 11.19
C GLY A 124 24.86 6.32 11.98
N MET A 125 24.51 6.38 13.26
CA MET A 125 24.21 5.17 14.03
C MET A 125 22.99 4.47 13.38
N PRO A 126 22.98 3.14 13.26
CA PRO A 126 21.81 2.40 12.75
C PRO A 126 20.53 2.75 13.52
N ASP A 127 19.48 3.16 12.81
CA ASP A 127 18.16 3.34 13.38
C ASP A 127 17.40 2.01 13.30
N LEU A 128 17.36 1.27 14.41
CA LEU A 128 16.76 -0.07 14.46
C LEU A 128 15.24 -0.05 14.63
N LEU A 129 14.63 1.13 14.82
CA LEU A 129 13.20 1.35 14.98
C LEU A 129 12.80 2.65 14.27
N HIS A 130 12.95 2.64 12.94
CA HIS A 130 12.73 3.84 12.14
C HIS A 130 11.26 4.29 12.16
N ALA A 131 11.06 5.61 12.22
CA ALA A 131 9.75 6.23 12.38
C ALA A 131 8.74 5.81 11.29
N ASP A 132 9.20 5.67 10.04
CA ASP A 132 8.37 5.24 8.91
C ASP A 132 7.72 3.88 9.17
N GLY A 133 8.48 2.91 9.70
CA GLY A 133 7.94 1.59 10.06
C GLY A 133 6.97 1.67 11.24
N LEU A 134 7.35 2.41 12.29
CA LEU A 134 6.54 2.53 13.51
C LEU A 134 5.14 3.10 13.22
N SER A 135 5.02 4.02 12.26
CA SER A 135 3.75 4.63 11.87
C SER A 135 2.72 3.63 11.34
N VAL A 136 3.17 2.52 10.75
CA VAL A 136 2.34 1.45 10.19
C VAL A 136 2.38 0.16 11.00
N GLY A 137 3.07 0.17 12.14
CA GLY A 137 3.18 -0.97 13.05
C GLY A 137 4.32 -1.94 12.72
N ASP A 138 5.26 -1.57 11.86
CA ASP A 138 6.38 -2.40 11.43
C ASP A 138 7.69 -2.02 12.13
N ARG A 139 8.53 -3.04 12.36
CA ARG A 139 9.96 -2.86 12.67
C ARG A 139 10.74 -2.83 11.37
N ILE A 140 11.27 -1.67 11.02
CA ILE A 140 12.27 -1.53 9.97
C ILE A 140 13.54 -0.96 10.59
N ALA A 141 14.69 -1.45 10.11
CA ALA A 141 15.99 -0.91 10.49
C ALA A 141 16.61 -0.17 9.30
N VAL A 142 17.21 1.00 9.55
CA VAL A 142 17.81 1.86 8.53
C VAL A 142 19.25 2.20 8.89
N LEU A 143 20.17 2.00 7.93
CA LEU A 143 21.52 2.55 7.96
C LEU A 143 21.61 3.66 6.91
N THR A 144 21.96 4.87 7.33
CA THR A 144 22.06 6.04 6.44
C THR A 144 23.52 6.49 6.32
N MET A 145 23.98 6.59 5.08
CA MET A 145 25.29 7.13 4.70
C MET A 145 25.13 8.36 3.83
N SER A 146 25.98 9.36 4.04
CA SER A 146 25.97 10.64 3.33
C SER A 146 27.34 10.95 2.74
N GLY A 147 27.34 11.44 1.50
CA GLY A 147 28.52 11.77 0.70
C GLY A 147 28.59 13.27 0.34
N LEU A 148 28.95 13.56 -0.91
CA LEU A 148 29.06 14.89 -1.50
C LEU A 148 27.81 15.77 -1.31
N SER A 149 27.99 17.08 -1.37
CA SER A 149 26.86 18.01 -1.57
C SER A 149 26.14 17.67 -2.88
N ARG A 150 24.82 17.58 -2.80
CA ARG A 150 23.96 17.30 -3.94
C ARG A 150 24.09 18.39 -5.02
N GLU A 151 24.31 19.64 -4.62
CA GLU A 151 24.49 20.78 -5.53
C GLU A 151 25.73 20.63 -6.43
N MET A 152 26.75 19.88 -5.98
CA MET A 152 27.93 19.59 -6.80
C MET A 152 27.70 18.52 -7.86
N LEU A 153 26.69 17.65 -7.66
CA LEU A 153 26.36 16.56 -8.59
C LEU A 153 25.26 16.96 -9.57
N ILE A 154 24.26 17.71 -9.10
CA ILE A 154 23.10 18.11 -9.90
C ILE A 154 22.95 19.64 -9.90
N PRO A 155 23.67 20.35 -10.77
CA PRO A 155 23.57 21.80 -10.87
C PRO A 155 22.15 22.22 -11.28
N GLN A 156 21.51 23.04 -10.46
CA GLN A 156 20.17 23.56 -10.72
C GLN A 156 20.21 25.00 -11.24
N PRO A 157 19.34 25.38 -12.20
CA PRO A 157 18.21 24.59 -12.73
C PRO A 157 18.57 23.70 -13.94
N GLN A 158 19.85 23.58 -14.31
CA GLN A 158 20.28 22.93 -15.56
C GLN A 158 19.85 21.46 -15.63
N THR A 159 19.97 20.72 -14.52
CA THR A 159 19.54 19.32 -14.46
C THR A 159 18.03 19.18 -14.68
N ASP A 160 17.20 20.05 -14.09
CA ASP A 160 15.75 20.01 -14.32
C ASP A 160 15.39 20.31 -15.79
N TRP A 161 16.06 21.27 -16.44
CA TRP A 161 15.83 21.55 -17.86
C TRP A 161 16.28 20.41 -18.78
N MET A 162 17.35 19.70 -18.42
CA MET A 162 17.78 18.49 -19.12
C MET A 162 16.74 17.38 -18.99
N LEU A 163 16.17 17.19 -17.79
CA LEU A 163 15.11 16.20 -17.55
C LEU A 163 13.85 16.48 -18.39
N LYS A 164 13.45 17.75 -18.51
CA LYS A 164 12.32 18.15 -19.37
C LYS A 164 12.55 17.87 -20.86
N ALA A 165 13.82 17.78 -21.29
CA ALA A 165 14.22 17.53 -22.67
C ALA A 165 14.52 16.05 -22.96
N ALA A 166 14.46 15.17 -21.95
CA ALA A 166 14.68 13.74 -22.12
C ALA A 166 13.57 13.07 -22.94
N GLU A 167 13.84 11.87 -23.46
CA GLU A 167 12.86 11.10 -24.23
C GLU A 167 11.59 10.81 -23.42
N ILE A 168 11.76 10.45 -22.15
CA ILE A 168 10.70 10.42 -21.14
C ILE A 168 10.91 11.65 -20.26
N PRO A 169 10.14 12.73 -20.46
CA PRO A 169 10.40 13.98 -19.75
C PRO A 169 9.96 13.89 -18.29
N PHE A 170 10.78 14.49 -17.41
CA PHE A 170 10.43 14.75 -16.00
C PHE A 170 10.55 16.25 -15.72
N ASP A 171 9.66 16.79 -14.89
CA ASP A 171 9.65 18.19 -14.47
C ASP A 171 10.87 18.50 -13.59
N SER A 172 11.21 17.63 -12.64
CA SER A 172 12.34 17.89 -11.75
C SER A 172 13.04 16.61 -11.31
N VAL A 173 14.24 16.77 -10.74
CA VAL A 173 14.91 15.66 -10.05
C VAL A 173 14.04 15.11 -8.90
N GLY A 174 13.21 15.95 -8.28
CA GLY A 174 12.28 15.53 -7.24
C GLY A 174 11.21 14.55 -7.74
N GLU A 175 10.59 14.87 -8.88
CA GLU A 175 9.62 13.98 -9.54
C GLU A 175 10.26 12.64 -9.92
N LEU A 176 11.46 12.68 -10.53
CA LEU A 176 12.20 11.46 -10.87
C LEU A 176 12.52 10.61 -9.64
N CYS A 177 12.90 11.22 -8.51
CA CYS A 177 13.11 10.50 -7.25
C CYS A 177 11.83 9.83 -6.74
N VAL A 178 10.67 10.51 -6.82
CA VAL A 178 9.38 9.94 -6.43
C VAL A 178 9.02 8.77 -7.34
N GLU A 179 9.16 8.95 -8.66
CA GLU A 179 8.91 7.90 -9.65
C GLU A 179 9.73 6.65 -9.35
N TYR A 180 11.01 6.79 -9.00
CA TYR A 180 11.85 5.64 -8.67
C TYR A 180 11.68 5.09 -7.25
N GLY A 181 10.90 5.73 -6.38
CA GLY A 181 10.68 5.29 -5.00
C GLY A 181 11.76 5.75 -3.99
N LEU A 182 12.54 6.76 -4.33
CA LEU A 182 13.56 7.38 -3.46
C LEU A 182 12.96 8.46 -2.54
N GLY A 183 11.72 8.87 -2.78
CA GLY A 183 10.98 9.86 -1.99
C GLY A 183 11.20 11.30 -2.44
N ALA A 184 10.35 12.22 -1.97
CA ALA A 184 10.36 13.64 -2.35
C ALA A 184 11.33 14.51 -1.51
N GLY A 185 12.12 13.90 -0.62
CA GLY A 185 12.93 14.63 0.36
C GLY A 185 14.02 15.50 -0.28
N TYR A 186 14.04 16.77 0.07
CA TYR A 186 15.16 17.66 -0.27
C TYR A 186 16.35 17.36 0.65
N VAL A 187 17.15 16.37 0.29
CA VAL A 187 18.41 16.08 0.96
C VAL A 187 19.51 16.95 0.36
N ARG A 188 20.26 17.69 1.20
CA ARG A 188 21.36 18.55 0.76
C ARG A 188 22.61 17.77 0.34
N GLN A 189 22.75 16.53 0.82
CA GLN A 189 23.88 15.66 0.52
C GLN A 189 23.39 14.47 -0.32
N SER A 190 24.31 13.89 -1.09
CA SER A 190 24.08 12.58 -1.68
C SER A 190 23.91 11.54 -0.58
N MET A 191 22.94 10.65 -0.72
CA MET A 191 22.57 9.72 0.34
C MET A 191 22.47 8.29 -0.18
N PHE A 192 22.90 7.34 0.65
CA PHE A 192 22.66 5.93 0.45
C PHE A 192 22.08 5.33 1.74
N GLU A 193 20.88 4.74 1.65
CA GLU A 193 20.24 4.07 2.77
C GLU A 193 20.12 2.57 2.54
N VAL A 194 20.30 1.79 3.60
CA VAL A 194 20.02 0.36 3.63
C VAL A 194 18.84 0.13 4.56
N VAL A 195 17.74 -0.40 4.03
CA VAL A 195 16.48 -0.57 4.73
C VAL A 195 16.18 -2.06 4.89
N ALA A 196 16.30 -2.58 6.10
CA ALA A 196 15.92 -3.94 6.43
C ALA A 196 14.44 -3.97 6.85
N HIS A 197 13.59 -4.55 6.00
CA HIS A 197 12.15 -4.66 6.26
C HIS A 197 11.85 -5.68 7.36
N THR A 198 10.61 -5.67 7.85
CA THR A 198 10.18 -6.60 8.89
C THR A 198 10.24 -8.05 8.39
N GLY A 199 10.91 -8.93 9.14
CA GLY A 199 11.12 -10.32 8.76
C GLY A 199 9.95 -11.26 9.09
N VAL A 200 9.07 -10.88 10.02
CA VAL A 200 7.87 -11.66 10.38
C VAL A 200 6.68 -10.72 10.59
N GLN A 201 5.48 -11.20 10.28
CA GLN A 201 4.29 -10.37 10.33
C GLN A 201 3.10 -11.10 10.95
N VAL A 202 2.24 -10.36 11.65
CA VAL A 202 0.88 -10.82 11.89
C VAL A 202 0.19 -11.03 10.55
N TRP A 203 -0.38 -12.21 10.34
CA TRP A 203 -0.96 -12.61 9.06
C TRP A 203 -2.09 -11.65 8.65
N LEU A 204 -2.08 -11.24 7.38
CA LEU A 204 -3.02 -10.26 6.83
C LEU A 204 -4.48 -10.68 6.98
N SER A 205 -4.75 -11.98 6.85
CA SER A 205 -6.09 -12.55 6.87
C SER A 205 -6.57 -12.97 8.27
N SER A 206 -5.82 -12.64 9.34
CA SER A 206 -6.31 -12.82 10.70
C SER A 206 -7.59 -12.03 10.94
N SER A 207 -8.46 -12.54 11.82
CA SER A 207 -9.77 -11.96 12.05
C SER A 207 -10.27 -12.24 13.47
N VAL A 208 -11.25 -11.45 13.89
CA VAL A 208 -12.08 -11.75 15.06
C VAL A 208 -13.50 -11.79 14.54
N LYS A 209 -14.31 -12.77 14.91
CA LYS A 209 -15.71 -12.90 14.50
C LYS A 209 -16.47 -13.79 15.48
N ASP A 210 -17.68 -13.40 15.86
CA ASP A 210 -18.61 -14.23 16.64
C ASP A 210 -18.05 -14.76 17.98
N GLY A 211 -17.19 -13.97 18.63
CA GLY A 211 -16.52 -14.37 19.87
C GLY A 211 -15.35 -15.35 19.67
N LYS A 212 -14.82 -15.45 18.47
CA LYS A 212 -13.60 -16.21 18.15
C LYS A 212 -12.62 -15.32 17.42
N ALA A 213 -11.35 -15.49 17.70
CA ALA A 213 -10.25 -14.88 16.97
C ALA A 213 -9.49 -15.98 16.20
N ASP A 214 -9.37 -15.80 14.90
CA ASP A 214 -8.51 -16.57 14.01
C ASP A 214 -7.24 -15.75 13.80
N LEU A 215 -6.19 -16.08 14.55
CA LEU A 215 -4.93 -15.34 14.52
C LEU A 215 -3.86 -16.14 13.77
N GLY A 216 -2.99 -15.43 13.06
CA GLY A 216 -1.96 -16.03 12.24
C GLY A 216 -0.64 -15.27 12.36
N LEU A 217 0.44 -16.02 12.23
CA LEU A 217 1.80 -15.51 12.16
C LEU A 217 2.43 -15.94 10.84
N TRP A 218 2.77 -14.97 10.00
CA TRP A 218 3.46 -15.19 8.74
C TRP A 218 4.98 -15.21 8.95
N LEU A 219 5.64 -16.21 8.37
CA LEU A 219 7.10 -16.35 8.33
C LEU A 219 7.56 -16.64 6.89
N PRO A 220 8.67 -16.02 6.44
CA PRO A 220 9.35 -16.45 5.22
C PRO A 220 9.99 -17.83 5.42
N PRO A 221 10.19 -18.63 4.35
CA PRO A 221 10.66 -20.01 4.44
C PRO A 221 12.03 -20.21 5.13
N GLY A 222 12.89 -19.19 5.15
CA GLY A 222 14.25 -19.25 5.71
C GLY A 222 14.35 -19.07 7.22
N LEU A 223 13.25 -18.79 7.93
CA LEU A 223 13.26 -18.57 9.38
C LEU A 223 12.89 -19.81 10.18
N ASP A 224 13.54 -19.98 11.34
CA ASP A 224 13.22 -21.04 12.29
C ASP A 224 11.95 -20.70 13.06
N ARG A 225 10.89 -21.48 12.81
CA ARG A 225 9.60 -21.36 13.48
C ARG A 225 9.72 -21.38 15.01
N SER A 226 10.71 -22.09 15.57
CA SER A 226 10.89 -22.20 17.02
C SER A 226 11.25 -20.86 17.70
N GLN A 227 11.79 -19.91 16.94
CA GLN A 227 12.16 -18.58 17.44
C GLN A 227 11.05 -17.54 17.27
N SER A 228 9.95 -17.92 16.63
CA SER A 228 8.82 -17.04 16.36
C SER A 228 7.81 -17.09 17.50
N ARG A 229 7.07 -16.00 17.69
CA ARG A 229 6.03 -15.91 18.71
C ARG A 229 4.92 -14.96 18.28
N LEU A 230 3.68 -15.39 18.48
CA LEU A 230 2.49 -14.57 18.31
C LEU A 230 1.98 -14.12 19.68
N GLY A 231 2.27 -12.86 20.04
CA GLY A 231 1.70 -12.23 21.22
C GLY A 231 0.31 -11.68 20.93
N TYR A 232 -0.57 -11.70 21.94
CA TYR A 232 -1.87 -11.06 21.82
C TYR A 232 -2.36 -10.41 23.12
N ARG A 233 -3.24 -9.43 22.97
CA ARG A 233 -3.99 -8.77 24.04
C ARG A 233 -5.44 -8.62 23.62
N VAL A 234 -6.35 -9.18 24.40
CA VAL A 234 -7.80 -9.06 24.19
C VAL A 234 -8.33 -7.93 25.04
N ILE A 235 -9.02 -6.99 24.40
CA ILE A 235 -9.64 -5.82 25.00
C ILE A 235 -11.15 -5.95 24.85
N ASP A 236 -11.87 -6.00 25.96
CA ASP A 236 -13.34 -5.96 26.00
C ASP A 236 -13.77 -4.69 26.72
N LYS A 237 -14.66 -3.92 26.09
CA LYS A 237 -15.19 -2.65 26.63
C LYS A 237 -14.08 -1.71 27.15
N GLY A 238 -13.01 -1.57 26.37
CA GLY A 238 -11.87 -0.71 26.70
C GLY A 238 -10.92 -1.27 27.78
N THR A 239 -11.22 -2.42 28.37
CA THR A 239 -10.41 -3.06 29.43
C THR A 239 -9.71 -4.30 28.92
N VAL A 240 -8.50 -4.56 29.41
CA VAL A 240 -7.75 -5.77 29.07
C VAL A 240 -8.29 -6.95 29.85
N VAL A 241 -8.86 -7.93 29.15
CA VAL A 241 -9.44 -9.13 29.77
C VAL A 241 -8.56 -10.36 29.58
N SER A 242 -7.67 -10.36 28.59
CA SER A 242 -6.69 -11.43 28.39
C SER A 242 -5.40 -10.89 27.77
N ARG A 243 -4.27 -11.49 28.14
CA ARG A 243 -2.95 -11.24 27.57
C ARG A 243 -2.16 -12.54 27.61
N SER A 244 -1.64 -12.97 26.47
CA SER A 244 -0.78 -14.14 26.40
C SER A 244 0.05 -14.11 25.12
N SER A 245 0.79 -15.19 24.88
CA SER A 245 1.54 -15.42 23.65
C SER A 245 1.63 -16.90 23.35
N VAL A 246 1.79 -17.22 22.07
CA VAL A 246 1.97 -18.57 21.57
C VAL A 246 3.32 -18.67 20.88
N GLU A 247 4.18 -19.53 21.40
CA GLU A 247 5.47 -19.84 20.78
C GLU A 247 5.25 -20.58 19.45
N GLY A 248 6.08 -20.32 18.46
CA GLY A 248 5.88 -20.79 17.10
C GLY A 248 5.81 -22.30 16.96
N GLY A 249 6.53 -23.06 17.81
CA GLY A 249 6.42 -24.52 17.85
C GLY A 249 5.04 -25.07 18.28
N LYS A 250 4.16 -24.21 18.78
CA LYS A 250 2.77 -24.55 19.18
C LYS A 250 1.72 -24.03 18.20
N LEU A 251 2.12 -23.33 17.15
CA LEU A 251 1.22 -22.87 16.09
C LEU A 251 0.93 -24.00 15.10
N GLU A 252 -0.26 -23.98 14.52
CA GLU A 252 -0.64 -24.90 13.45
C GLU A 252 -0.12 -24.36 12.11
N TRP A 253 1.04 -24.87 11.67
CA TRP A 253 1.68 -24.39 10.44
C TRP A 253 1.09 -25.04 9.19
N GLY A 254 0.79 -24.21 8.20
CA GLY A 254 0.36 -24.65 6.87
C GLY A 254 0.63 -23.60 5.81
N GLU A 255 0.50 -24.01 4.55
CA GLU A 255 0.51 -23.09 3.42
C GLU A 255 -0.90 -22.51 3.22
N ARG A 256 -1.00 -21.18 3.12
CA ARG A 256 -2.27 -20.47 2.88
C ARG A 256 -2.00 -19.32 1.91
N SER A 257 -2.68 -19.32 0.76
CA SER A 257 -2.52 -18.29 -0.28
C SER A 257 -1.06 -18.11 -0.75
N GLY A 258 -0.28 -19.21 -0.78
CA GLY A 258 1.14 -19.21 -1.15
C GLY A 258 2.10 -18.78 -0.02
N ASP A 259 1.60 -18.50 1.17
CA ASP A 259 2.38 -18.09 2.34
C ASP A 259 2.47 -19.21 3.40
N ILE A 260 3.59 -19.28 4.13
CA ILE A 260 3.74 -20.17 5.29
C ILE A 260 3.24 -19.44 6.55
N VAL A 261 2.15 -19.96 7.13
CA VAL A 261 1.44 -19.31 8.23
C VAL A 261 1.25 -20.27 9.40
N GLY A 262 1.60 -19.82 10.60
CA GLY A 262 1.30 -20.49 11.86
C GLY A 262 -0.02 -19.95 12.43
N HIS A 263 -1.01 -20.81 12.54
CA HIS A 263 -2.37 -20.47 12.95
C HIS A 263 -2.62 -20.72 14.43
N PHE A 264 -3.47 -19.87 15.05
CA PHE A 264 -3.89 -19.99 16.44
C PHE A 264 -5.33 -19.48 16.64
N PRO A 265 -6.30 -20.37 16.86
CA PRO A 265 -7.65 -20.00 17.25
C PRO A 265 -7.72 -19.64 18.74
N LEU A 266 -8.53 -18.64 19.08
CA LEU A 266 -8.72 -18.17 20.45
C LEU A 266 -10.18 -17.75 20.67
N ASP A 267 -10.81 -18.22 21.75
CA ASP A 267 -12.11 -17.67 22.16
C ASP A 267 -11.93 -16.29 22.80
N VAL A 268 -12.74 -15.32 22.38
CA VAL A 268 -12.72 -13.94 22.89
C VAL A 268 -14.14 -13.46 23.22
N PRO A 269 -14.32 -12.50 24.13
CA PRO A 269 -15.63 -11.90 24.33
C PRO A 269 -16.19 -11.32 23.03
N ARG A 270 -17.50 -11.43 22.83
CA ARG A 270 -18.18 -10.71 21.74
C ARG A 270 -17.97 -9.20 21.94
N GLY A 271 -17.54 -8.50 20.91
CA GLY A 271 -17.17 -7.08 21.00
C GLY A 271 -15.69 -6.84 21.23
N ALA A 272 -14.90 -7.89 21.46
CA ALA A 272 -13.50 -7.70 21.78
C ALA A 272 -12.68 -7.22 20.59
N VAL A 273 -11.67 -6.42 20.92
CA VAL A 273 -10.57 -6.04 20.04
C VAL A 273 -9.34 -6.82 20.47
N VAL A 274 -8.68 -7.47 19.54
CA VAL A 274 -7.44 -8.21 19.73
C VAL A 274 -6.29 -7.45 19.10
N GLN A 275 -5.34 -7.03 19.93
CA GLN A 275 -4.02 -6.59 19.46
C GLN A 275 -3.14 -7.83 19.28
N CYS A 276 -2.50 -7.96 18.13
CA CYS A 276 -1.55 -9.00 17.82
C CYS A 276 -0.15 -8.41 17.63
N ILE A 277 0.86 -9.14 18.08
CA ILE A 277 2.27 -8.76 18.00
C ILE A 277 3.05 -9.95 17.46
N ALA A 278 3.55 -9.84 16.24
CA ALA A 278 4.50 -10.80 15.70
C ALA A 278 5.88 -10.53 16.27
N SER A 279 6.52 -11.56 16.80
CA SER A 279 7.87 -11.50 17.35
C SER A 279 8.74 -12.61 16.79
N TYR A 280 10.04 -12.35 16.69
CA TYR A 280 11.05 -13.32 16.28
C TYR A 280 12.36 -13.07 17.03
N ALA A 281 13.05 -14.12 17.45
CA ALA A 281 14.30 -14.04 18.22
C ALA A 281 14.22 -13.07 19.43
N GLY A 282 13.06 -13.03 20.10
CA GLY A 282 12.80 -12.16 21.24
C GLY A 282 12.49 -10.69 20.92
N GLN A 283 12.48 -10.28 19.65
CA GLN A 283 12.16 -8.91 19.22
C GLN A 283 10.75 -8.82 18.64
N ALA A 284 10.05 -7.70 18.84
CA ALA A 284 8.77 -7.42 18.18
C ALA A 284 9.01 -6.84 16.78
N HIS A 285 8.25 -7.32 15.80
CA HIS A 285 8.46 -7.06 14.37
C HIS A 285 7.26 -6.41 13.68
N HIS A 286 6.04 -6.78 14.06
CA HIS A 286 4.84 -6.22 13.45
C HIS A 286 3.70 -6.23 14.47
N VAL A 287 2.92 -5.16 14.51
CA VAL A 287 1.77 -4.99 15.39
C VAL A 287 0.52 -4.72 14.56
N ARG A 288 -0.55 -5.45 14.86
CA ARG A 288 -1.83 -5.27 14.18
C ARG A 288 -3.01 -5.40 15.13
N TRP A 289 -4.12 -4.77 14.80
CA TRP A 289 -5.36 -4.80 15.57
C TRP A 289 -6.48 -5.44 14.76
N PHE A 290 -7.25 -6.30 15.41
CA PHE A 290 -8.44 -6.94 14.85
C PHE A 290 -9.61 -6.72 15.80
N GLY A 291 -10.76 -6.34 15.29
CA GLY A 291 -12.01 -6.29 16.04
C GLY A 291 -13.03 -7.19 15.37
N ASP A 292 -13.99 -7.68 16.14
CA ASP A 292 -15.11 -8.41 15.57
C ASP A 292 -15.93 -7.47 14.67
N PRO A 293 -15.99 -7.72 13.35
CA PRO A 293 -16.81 -6.98 12.44
C PRO A 293 -18.28 -7.41 12.59
N GLN A 294 -18.76 -7.78 13.78
CA GLN A 294 -20.17 -7.88 14.14
C GLN A 294 -20.52 -7.13 15.44
N THR A 295 -19.52 -6.65 16.16
CA THR A 295 -19.72 -6.03 17.48
C THR A 295 -18.84 -4.80 17.75
N PHE A 296 -17.78 -4.57 16.99
CA PHE A 296 -17.04 -3.30 17.00
C PHE A 296 -17.93 -2.15 16.51
N GLN A 297 -18.20 -1.13 17.34
CA GLN A 297 -18.95 0.03 16.88
C GLN A 297 -18.02 0.95 16.10
N ASN A 298 -18.16 0.97 14.78
CA ASN A 298 -17.71 2.10 13.99
C ASN A 298 -18.28 3.41 14.56
N ALA A 299 -17.40 4.28 15.04
CA ALA A 299 -17.79 5.56 15.64
C ALA A 299 -18.66 6.41 14.69
N ARG A 300 -18.42 6.34 13.37
CA ARG A 300 -19.26 7.03 12.37
C ARG A 300 -20.65 6.43 12.29
N ALA A 301 -20.75 5.10 12.30
CA ALA A 301 -22.05 4.43 12.37
C ALA A 301 -22.79 4.70 13.69
N ALA A 302 -22.08 4.83 14.82
CA ALA A 302 -22.68 5.22 16.09
C ALA A 302 -23.24 6.66 16.04
N VAL A 303 -22.57 7.58 15.35
CA VAL A 303 -23.08 8.93 15.10
C VAL A 303 -24.29 8.89 14.15
N LEU A 304 -24.24 8.14 13.05
CA LEU A 304 -25.41 7.96 12.16
C LEU A 304 -26.61 7.39 12.92
N TYR A 305 -26.38 6.39 13.77
CA TYR A 305 -27.41 5.80 14.62
C TYR A 305 -28.00 6.81 15.63
N ASN A 306 -27.21 7.78 16.10
CA ASN A 306 -27.75 8.83 16.96
C ASN A 306 -28.76 9.73 16.23
N VAL A 307 -28.54 9.97 14.94
CA VAL A 307 -29.41 10.77 14.07
C VAL A 307 -30.63 9.97 13.60
N ASP A 308 -30.45 8.69 13.26
CA ASP A 308 -31.50 7.76 12.85
C ASP A 308 -31.50 6.50 13.74
N GLN A 309 -32.08 6.62 14.94
CA GLN A 309 -32.13 5.55 15.94
C GLN A 309 -32.92 4.32 15.48
N THR A 310 -33.83 4.51 14.53
CA THR A 310 -34.68 3.45 13.99
C THR A 310 -34.05 2.75 12.78
N GLY A 311 -33.06 3.37 12.14
CA GLY A 311 -32.53 2.95 10.84
C GLY A 311 -33.54 3.08 9.69
N ASN A 312 -34.70 3.71 9.94
CA ASN A 312 -35.77 3.82 8.96
C ASN A 312 -35.51 4.99 8.02
N LEU A 313 -34.97 6.11 8.51
CA LEU A 313 -34.70 7.28 7.68
C LEU A 313 -33.70 6.95 6.56
N LEU A 314 -32.56 6.34 6.92
CA LEU A 314 -31.55 5.94 5.95
C LEU A 314 -32.11 4.90 4.97
N ARG A 315 -32.93 3.97 5.46
CA ARG A 315 -33.56 2.93 4.64
C ARG A 315 -34.58 3.51 3.66
N GLU A 316 -35.45 4.39 4.11
CA GLU A 316 -36.43 5.08 3.26
C GLU A 316 -35.76 5.87 2.14
N TYR A 317 -34.64 6.54 2.44
CA TYR A 317 -33.92 7.31 1.45
C TYR A 317 -33.12 6.43 0.48
N LEU A 318 -32.53 5.32 0.93
CA LEU A 318 -31.84 4.37 0.04
C LEU A 318 -32.81 3.58 -0.85
N PHE A 319 -34.07 3.42 -0.44
CA PHE A 319 -35.06 2.62 -1.15
C PHE A 319 -36.36 3.40 -1.41
N PRO A 320 -36.31 4.47 -2.22
CA PRO A 320 -37.50 5.25 -2.54
C PRO A 320 -38.48 4.44 -3.39
N ASP A 321 -39.77 4.79 -3.30
CA ASP A 321 -40.79 4.26 -4.22
C ASP A 321 -40.46 4.66 -5.66
N LEU A 322 -40.51 3.68 -6.58
CA LEU A 322 -40.28 3.87 -8.00
C LEU A 322 -41.61 3.90 -8.78
N PRO A 323 -41.82 4.85 -9.72
CA PRO A 323 -40.90 5.91 -10.13
C PRO A 323 -40.77 7.02 -9.08
N ALA A 324 -39.54 7.50 -8.87
CA ALA A 324 -39.21 8.51 -7.89
C ALA A 324 -40.01 9.82 -8.10
N ARG A 325 -40.50 10.42 -7.01
CA ARG A 325 -41.27 11.67 -7.02
C ARG A 325 -40.66 12.70 -6.07
N GLY A 326 -40.79 13.98 -6.40
CA GLY A 326 -40.34 15.07 -5.53
C GLY A 326 -38.83 15.06 -5.31
N ARG A 327 -38.40 15.03 -4.05
CA ARG A 327 -36.98 15.07 -3.64
C ARG A 327 -36.33 13.69 -3.50
N ALA A 328 -37.01 12.61 -3.88
CA ALA A 328 -36.52 11.24 -3.70
C ALA A 328 -35.13 10.97 -4.31
N ALA A 329 -34.77 11.64 -5.42
CA ALA A 329 -33.43 11.54 -5.99
C ALA A 329 -32.36 12.23 -5.11
N ASP A 330 -32.66 13.41 -4.59
CA ASP A 330 -31.75 14.17 -3.71
C ASP A 330 -31.59 13.47 -2.34
N ASP A 331 -32.67 12.88 -1.84
CA ASP A 331 -32.69 12.09 -0.60
C ASP A 331 -31.87 10.80 -0.77
N PHE A 332 -32.00 10.11 -1.92
CA PHE A 332 -31.19 8.94 -2.27
C PHE A 332 -29.70 9.27 -2.35
N GLU A 333 -29.32 10.37 -3.03
CA GLU A 333 -27.93 10.84 -3.07
C GLU A 333 -27.38 11.11 -1.66
N SER A 334 -28.15 11.81 -0.83
CA SER A 334 -27.76 12.11 0.55
C SER A 334 -27.52 10.83 1.37
N ALA A 335 -28.39 9.83 1.20
CA ALA A 335 -28.28 8.56 1.88
C ALA A 335 -27.11 7.71 1.40
N VAL A 336 -26.76 7.75 0.11
CA VAL A 336 -25.53 7.15 -0.42
C VAL A 336 -24.30 7.80 0.21
N ALA A 337 -24.27 9.14 0.31
CA ALA A 337 -23.16 9.85 0.96
C ALA A 337 -23.01 9.47 2.44
N TRP A 338 -24.11 9.39 3.19
CA TRP A 338 -24.09 8.93 4.59
C TRP A 338 -23.61 7.49 4.71
N THR A 339 -24.03 6.62 3.80
CA THR A 339 -23.59 5.23 3.74
C THR A 339 -22.08 5.16 3.51
N LEU A 340 -21.53 5.93 2.57
CA LEU A 340 -20.08 6.00 2.33
C LEU A 340 -19.30 6.52 3.54
N TRP A 341 -19.80 7.57 4.21
CA TRP A 341 -19.20 8.07 5.45
C TRP A 341 -19.18 7.00 6.54
N GLY A 342 -20.33 6.34 6.71
CA GLY A 342 -20.50 5.18 7.56
C GLY A 342 -19.63 4.00 7.17
N LEU A 343 -19.21 3.85 5.91
CA LEU A 343 -18.28 2.81 5.46
C LEU A 343 -16.80 3.20 5.60
N GLY A 344 -16.49 4.35 6.20
CA GLY A 344 -15.11 4.77 6.46
C GLY A 344 -14.52 5.72 5.42
N PHE A 345 -15.25 6.03 4.34
CA PHE A 345 -14.83 7.04 3.36
C PHE A 345 -15.06 8.46 3.87
N ALA A 346 -14.40 9.44 3.26
CA ALA A 346 -14.64 10.86 3.45
C ALA A 346 -15.38 11.43 2.23
N PRO A 347 -16.73 11.44 2.22
CA PRO A 347 -17.51 11.92 1.09
C PRO A 347 -17.68 13.45 1.08
N VAL A 348 -17.79 14.00 -0.13
CA VAL A 348 -18.24 15.36 -0.44
C VAL A 348 -19.34 15.24 -1.50
N SER A 349 -20.51 15.78 -1.20
CA SER A 349 -21.66 15.82 -2.12
C SER A 349 -21.66 17.14 -2.91
N PHE A 350 -21.85 17.05 -4.22
CA PHE A 350 -21.90 18.18 -5.14
C PHE A 350 -23.26 18.35 -5.83
N GLY A 351 -24.18 17.37 -5.72
CA GLY A 351 -25.49 17.41 -6.38
C GLY A 351 -26.46 18.45 -5.82
N MET A 352 -26.29 18.90 -4.56
CA MET A 352 -27.20 19.85 -3.90
C MET A 352 -27.05 21.32 -4.37
N ASN A 353 -25.92 21.70 -4.97
CA ASN A 353 -25.68 23.06 -5.41
C ASN A 353 -25.85 23.20 -6.93
N ALA A 354 -26.76 24.07 -7.36
CA ALA A 354 -27.09 24.29 -8.77
C ALA A 354 -25.89 24.62 -9.66
N LYS A 355 -24.78 25.15 -9.10
CA LYS A 355 -23.55 25.46 -9.83
C LYS A 355 -22.59 24.27 -9.98
N THR A 356 -22.76 23.21 -9.19
CA THR A 356 -21.88 22.03 -9.16
C THR A 356 -22.61 20.74 -9.54
N ARG A 357 -23.92 20.80 -9.78
CA ARG A 357 -24.78 19.67 -10.11
C ARG A 357 -24.36 18.90 -11.38
N ASP A 358 -23.67 19.55 -12.32
CA ASP A 358 -23.19 18.91 -13.55
C ASP A 358 -21.85 18.16 -13.40
N THR A 359 -21.23 18.18 -12.21
CA THR A 359 -19.87 17.66 -12.00
C THR A 359 -19.86 16.17 -11.63
N PHE A 360 -20.32 15.84 -10.43
CA PHE A 360 -20.46 14.49 -9.86
C PHE A 360 -21.57 14.59 -8.81
N ASP A 361 -22.23 13.50 -8.46
CA ASP A 361 -23.14 13.55 -7.31
C ASP A 361 -22.30 13.52 -6.02
N ILE A 362 -21.41 12.53 -5.89
CA ILE A 362 -20.55 12.36 -4.71
C ILE A 362 -19.12 12.04 -5.12
N LEU A 363 -18.15 12.66 -4.45
CA LEU A 363 -16.75 12.26 -4.47
C LEU A 363 -16.38 11.75 -3.08
N ALA A 364 -15.78 10.56 -2.94
CA ALA A 364 -15.40 10.03 -1.63
C ALA A 364 -13.97 9.49 -1.63
N VAL A 365 -13.27 9.68 -0.50
CA VAL A 365 -11.84 9.31 -0.38
C VAL A 365 -11.64 8.26 0.72
N SER A 366 -10.84 7.22 0.44
CA SER A 366 -10.43 6.23 1.45
C SER A 366 -9.34 6.80 2.38
N PRO A 367 -9.10 6.22 3.58
CA PRO A 367 -7.99 6.63 4.43
C PRO A 367 -6.61 6.60 3.75
N LYS A 368 -6.38 5.69 2.81
CA LYS A 368 -5.15 5.64 1.99
C LYS A 368 -5.09 6.68 0.86
N GLY A 369 -6.17 7.39 0.58
CA GLY A 369 -6.22 8.45 -0.42
C GLY A 369 -6.83 8.06 -1.77
N ASP A 370 -7.37 6.84 -1.92
CA ASP A 370 -8.03 6.43 -3.17
C ASP A 370 -9.42 7.06 -3.32
N PHE A 371 -9.82 7.38 -4.56
CA PHE A 371 -11.05 8.10 -4.86
C PHE A 371 -12.15 7.22 -5.44
N LEU A 372 -13.36 7.38 -4.90
CA LEU A 372 -14.62 6.95 -5.49
C LEU A 372 -15.29 8.14 -6.17
N VAL A 373 -15.65 7.97 -7.44
CA VAL A 373 -16.43 8.94 -8.20
C VAL A 373 -17.83 8.36 -8.39
N VAL A 374 -18.81 8.94 -7.72
CA VAL A 374 -20.11 8.29 -7.55
C VAL A 374 -21.21 9.08 -8.26
N GLU A 375 -21.99 8.38 -9.07
CA GLU A 375 -23.26 8.86 -9.62
C GLU A 375 -24.40 8.06 -8.98
N CYS A 376 -25.45 8.75 -8.55
CA CYS A 376 -26.65 8.18 -7.96
C CYS A 376 -27.81 8.21 -8.96
N THR A 377 -28.56 7.13 -9.06
CA THR A 377 -29.74 7.09 -9.94
C THR A 377 -30.89 6.28 -9.35
N THR A 378 -32.11 6.78 -9.50
CA THR A 378 -33.34 6.05 -9.16
C THR A 378 -34.04 5.48 -10.40
N GLY A 379 -33.38 5.50 -11.57
CA GLY A 379 -33.90 4.98 -12.84
C GLY A 379 -32.81 4.28 -13.66
N LEU A 380 -33.19 3.80 -14.86
CA LEU A 380 -32.34 2.99 -15.74
C LEU A 380 -30.98 3.66 -16.03
N LEU A 381 -29.91 2.86 -16.13
CA LEU A 381 -28.54 3.37 -16.23
C LEU A 381 -28.27 4.07 -17.56
N ARG A 382 -28.92 3.64 -18.65
CA ARG A 382 -28.85 4.28 -19.97
C ARG A 382 -29.62 5.60 -20.08
N ALA A 383 -30.44 5.96 -19.08
CA ALA A 383 -31.10 7.26 -19.12
C ALA A 383 -30.04 8.38 -19.15
N GLU A 384 -30.20 9.33 -20.07
CA GLU A 384 -29.42 10.58 -20.13
C GLU A 384 -27.89 10.42 -20.29
N SER A 385 -27.43 9.28 -20.83
CA SER A 385 -26.00 9.02 -21.07
C SER A 385 -25.14 9.01 -19.80
N LYS A 386 -25.70 8.59 -18.66
CA LYS A 386 -25.00 8.58 -17.35
C LYS A 386 -23.71 7.77 -17.34
N LEU A 387 -23.73 6.56 -17.90
CA LEU A 387 -22.55 5.69 -18.00
C LEU A 387 -21.37 6.37 -18.72
N SER A 388 -21.62 6.93 -19.90
CA SER A 388 -20.56 7.59 -20.67
C SER A 388 -20.10 8.89 -20.01
N LYS A 389 -21.00 9.66 -19.41
CA LYS A 389 -20.65 10.86 -18.63
C LYS A 389 -19.79 10.53 -17.42
N LEU A 390 -20.17 9.53 -16.62
CA LEU A 390 -19.41 9.14 -15.43
C LEU A 390 -18.02 8.60 -15.80
N SER A 391 -17.94 7.74 -16.82
CA SER A 391 -16.65 7.25 -17.33
C SER A 391 -15.75 8.41 -17.81
N ALA A 392 -16.32 9.38 -18.53
CA ALA A 392 -15.61 10.58 -18.95
C ALA A 392 -15.15 11.44 -17.77
N ARG A 393 -16.00 11.63 -16.75
CA ARG A 393 -15.68 12.41 -15.55
C ARG A 393 -14.61 11.71 -14.70
N GLY A 394 -14.68 10.39 -14.53
CA GLY A 394 -13.62 9.59 -13.87
C GLY A 394 -12.29 9.68 -14.62
N SER A 395 -12.32 9.62 -15.95
CA SER A 395 -11.13 9.82 -16.79
C SER A 395 -10.58 11.25 -16.68
N ALA A 396 -11.44 12.26 -16.61
CA ALA A 396 -11.05 13.64 -16.39
C ALA A 396 -10.40 13.85 -15.01
N LEU A 397 -10.94 13.23 -13.96
CA LEU A 397 -10.33 13.25 -12.63
C LEU A 397 -8.96 12.57 -12.62
N ARG A 398 -8.84 11.37 -13.21
CA ARG A 398 -7.53 10.70 -13.36
C ARG A 398 -6.53 11.57 -14.10
N LYS A 399 -6.97 12.23 -15.19
CA LYS A 399 -6.14 13.16 -15.95
C LYS A 399 -5.73 14.39 -15.11
N MET A 400 -6.63 14.94 -14.31
CA MET A 400 -6.33 16.06 -13.42
C MET A 400 -5.33 15.67 -12.31
N LEU A 401 -5.52 14.50 -11.69
CA LEU A 401 -4.61 13.95 -10.68
C LEU A 401 -3.25 13.65 -11.30
N SER A 402 -3.22 13.05 -12.48
CA SER A 402 -1.99 12.83 -13.26
C SER A 402 -1.31 14.14 -13.63
N ALA A 403 -2.05 15.18 -14.00
CA ALA A 403 -1.51 16.52 -14.26
C ALA A 403 -1.01 17.23 -12.98
N SER A 404 -1.21 16.63 -11.80
CA SER A 404 -0.76 17.12 -10.50
C SER A 404 0.18 16.13 -9.80
N ASP A 405 0.78 15.18 -10.54
CA ASP A 405 1.71 14.13 -10.06
C ASP A 405 1.14 13.17 -9.01
N LEU A 406 -0.19 13.02 -8.99
CA LEU A 406 -0.92 12.12 -8.09
C LEU A 406 -1.33 10.81 -8.79
N GLN A 407 -0.53 10.32 -9.75
CA GLN A 407 -0.86 9.11 -10.53
C GLN A 407 -0.91 7.80 -9.74
N HIS A 408 -0.28 7.77 -8.56
CA HIS A 408 -0.39 6.65 -7.63
C HIS A 408 -1.77 6.54 -6.97
N VAL A 409 -2.57 7.61 -7.03
CA VAL A 409 -3.92 7.66 -6.49
C VAL A 409 -4.88 6.97 -7.45
N ARG A 410 -5.58 5.94 -6.97
CA ARG A 410 -6.52 5.20 -7.80
C ARG A 410 -7.88 5.88 -7.78
N VAL A 411 -8.57 5.83 -8.93
CA VAL A 411 -9.91 6.39 -9.09
C VAL A 411 -10.83 5.31 -9.62
N LEU A 412 -11.90 5.03 -8.86
CA LEU A 412 -12.94 4.06 -9.21
C LEU A 412 -14.29 4.78 -9.45
N PRO A 413 -14.77 4.83 -10.69
CA PRO A 413 -16.13 5.27 -11.00
C PRO A 413 -17.16 4.25 -10.53
N VAL A 414 -18.20 4.71 -9.86
CA VAL A 414 -19.27 3.89 -9.30
C VAL A 414 -20.63 4.49 -9.64
N ILE A 415 -21.54 3.69 -10.19
CA ILE A 415 -22.96 4.03 -10.22
C ILE A 415 -23.64 3.31 -9.06
N VAL A 416 -24.36 4.06 -8.24
CA VAL A 416 -25.22 3.52 -7.20
C VAL A 416 -26.67 3.71 -7.65
N THR A 417 -27.43 2.62 -7.73
CA THR A 417 -28.81 2.64 -8.21
C THR A 417 -29.80 2.07 -7.19
N ALA A 418 -30.97 2.70 -7.09
CA ALA A 418 -32.10 2.18 -6.31
C ALA A 418 -32.80 1.00 -7.00
N MET A 419 -32.43 0.68 -8.25
CA MET A 419 -32.98 -0.43 -9.02
C MET A 419 -32.31 -1.76 -8.66
N THR A 420 -33.05 -2.85 -8.86
CA THR A 420 -32.58 -4.23 -8.70
C THR A 420 -31.58 -4.62 -9.79
N ARG A 421 -30.78 -5.64 -9.52
CA ARG A 421 -29.83 -6.21 -10.48
C ARG A 421 -30.50 -6.67 -11.76
N ASP A 422 -31.69 -7.26 -11.66
CA ASP A 422 -32.45 -7.74 -12.82
C ASP A 422 -32.94 -6.57 -13.70
N GLU A 423 -33.37 -5.47 -13.09
CA GLU A 423 -33.84 -4.28 -13.81
C GLU A 423 -32.73 -3.57 -14.59
N VAL A 424 -31.49 -3.61 -14.10
CA VAL A 424 -30.33 -3.00 -14.76
C VAL A 424 -29.43 -4.00 -15.49
N LYS A 425 -29.85 -5.27 -15.57
CA LYS A 425 -29.03 -6.37 -16.12
C LYS A 425 -28.48 -6.09 -17.51
N ALA A 426 -29.27 -5.45 -18.37
CA ALA A 426 -28.89 -5.10 -19.74
C ALA A 426 -27.76 -4.06 -19.84
N ASP A 427 -27.42 -3.39 -18.73
CA ASP A 427 -26.44 -2.31 -18.67
C ASP A 427 -25.16 -2.71 -17.93
N LEU A 428 -25.17 -3.83 -17.20
CA LEU A 428 -24.04 -4.26 -16.35
C LEU A 428 -22.77 -4.58 -17.16
N GLY A 429 -22.89 -5.28 -18.28
CA GLY A 429 -21.74 -5.61 -19.14
C GLY A 429 -21.07 -4.34 -19.70
N ALA A 430 -21.86 -3.43 -20.27
CA ALA A 430 -21.35 -2.15 -20.79
C ALA A 430 -20.70 -1.27 -19.70
N ALA A 431 -21.21 -1.34 -18.46
CA ALA A 431 -20.58 -0.66 -17.33
C ALA A 431 -19.22 -1.28 -16.97
N ALA A 432 -19.13 -2.61 -16.89
CA ALA A 432 -17.89 -3.32 -16.59
C ALA A 432 -16.81 -3.07 -17.66
N GLU A 433 -17.17 -3.13 -18.95
CA GLU A 433 -16.28 -2.81 -20.08
C GLU A 433 -15.69 -1.40 -19.98
N THR A 434 -16.46 -0.44 -19.46
CA THR A 434 -16.03 0.96 -19.28
C THR A 434 -15.36 1.23 -17.93
N GLY A 435 -15.11 0.20 -17.13
CA GLY A 435 -14.47 0.28 -15.82
C GLY A 435 -15.32 0.99 -14.77
N VAL A 436 -16.65 0.93 -14.91
CA VAL A 436 -17.63 1.51 -13.98
C VAL A 436 -18.22 0.38 -13.14
N LEU A 437 -18.04 0.46 -11.83
CA LEU A 437 -18.71 -0.46 -10.91
C LEU A 437 -20.18 -0.05 -10.74
N VAL A 438 -21.10 -1.00 -10.86
CA VAL A 438 -22.52 -0.76 -10.55
C VAL A 438 -22.87 -1.44 -9.23
N LEU A 439 -23.39 -0.64 -8.28
CA LEU A 439 -23.95 -1.11 -7.02
C LEU A 439 -25.47 -0.98 -7.09
N THR A 440 -26.16 -2.11 -6.97
CA THR A 440 -27.62 -2.20 -7.11
C THR A 440 -28.31 -2.12 -5.76
N LYS A 441 -29.65 -2.12 -5.78
CA LYS A 441 -30.47 -2.21 -4.57
C LYS A 441 -30.03 -3.33 -3.64
N GLU A 442 -29.76 -4.52 -4.18
CA GLU A 442 -29.32 -5.68 -3.40
C GLU A 442 -27.95 -5.45 -2.74
N ASP A 443 -27.03 -4.76 -3.42
CA ASP A 443 -25.73 -4.39 -2.85
C ASP A 443 -25.91 -3.40 -1.67
N LEU A 444 -26.84 -2.44 -1.79
CA LEU A 444 -27.19 -1.50 -0.69
C LEU A 444 -27.88 -2.21 0.47
N GLU A 445 -28.79 -3.15 0.19
CA GLU A 445 -29.44 -3.98 1.20
C GLU A 445 -28.40 -4.82 1.95
N ALA A 446 -27.43 -5.41 1.25
CA ALA A 446 -26.33 -6.15 1.87
C ALA A 446 -25.49 -5.25 2.79
N VAL A 447 -25.22 -4.00 2.39
CA VAL A 447 -24.50 -3.03 3.26
C VAL A 447 -25.25 -2.78 4.57
N LEU A 448 -26.57 -2.62 4.52
CA LEU A 448 -27.39 -2.38 5.71
C LEU A 448 -27.60 -3.64 6.55
N ASN A 449 -27.80 -4.79 5.92
CA ASN A 449 -28.20 -6.04 6.58
C ASN A 449 -27.02 -6.86 7.09
N ASP A 450 -25.88 -6.85 6.40
CA ASP A 450 -24.69 -7.63 6.79
C ASP A 450 -23.86 -6.94 7.87
N GLY A 451 -24.35 -5.81 8.38
CA GLY A 451 -23.68 -5.02 9.39
C GLY A 451 -22.47 -4.23 8.88
N ARG A 452 -22.18 -4.16 7.57
CA ARG A 452 -20.99 -3.49 7.02
C ARG A 452 -20.80 -2.05 7.51
N LEU A 453 -21.88 -1.31 7.74
CA LEU A 453 -21.81 0.02 8.35
C LEU A 453 -21.19 0.01 9.75
N ARG A 454 -21.49 -1.00 10.56
CA ARG A 454 -20.91 -1.15 11.90
C ARG A 454 -19.43 -1.54 11.81
N PHE A 455 -18.94 -2.08 10.69
CA PHE A 455 -17.60 -2.68 10.54
C PHE A 455 -16.88 -2.21 9.28
N ALA A 456 -16.79 -0.90 9.18
CA ALA A 456 -16.21 -0.20 8.06
C ALA A 456 -14.69 -0.37 7.97
N ASN A 457 -14.22 -0.82 6.82
CA ASN A 457 -12.83 -0.65 6.39
C ASN A 457 -12.85 -0.19 4.93
N ALA A 458 -12.83 1.13 4.72
CA ALA A 458 -12.93 1.73 3.40
C ALA A 458 -11.83 1.27 2.44
N ASP A 459 -10.59 1.11 2.93
CA ASP A 459 -9.49 0.64 2.10
C ASP A 459 -9.73 -0.80 1.62
N GLN A 460 -10.15 -1.69 2.53
CA GLN A 460 -10.48 -3.07 2.16
C GLN A 460 -11.67 -3.15 1.21
N LEU A 461 -12.71 -2.34 1.43
CA LEU A 461 -13.88 -2.28 0.55
C LEU A 461 -13.51 -1.75 -0.85
N PHE A 462 -12.56 -0.82 -0.92
CA PHE A 462 -12.03 -0.32 -2.19
C PHE A 462 -11.28 -1.41 -2.96
N GLU A 463 -10.41 -2.19 -2.30
CA GLU A 463 -9.73 -3.32 -2.96
C GLU A 463 -10.73 -4.37 -3.45
N GLN A 464 -11.69 -4.76 -2.62
CA GLN A 464 -12.75 -5.72 -3.00
C GLN A 464 -13.58 -5.23 -4.20
N ALA A 465 -13.81 -3.92 -4.27
CA ALA A 465 -14.53 -3.31 -5.38
C ALA A 465 -13.73 -3.37 -6.69
N LEU A 466 -12.40 -3.20 -6.63
CA LEU A 466 -11.51 -3.39 -7.78
C LEU A 466 -11.44 -4.85 -8.22
N GLU A 467 -11.33 -5.79 -7.27
CA GLU A 467 -11.35 -7.23 -7.56
C GLU A 467 -12.66 -7.65 -8.26
N LYS A 468 -13.82 -7.22 -7.74
CA LYS A 468 -15.14 -7.51 -8.33
C LYS A 468 -15.29 -6.94 -9.74
N LEU A 469 -14.73 -5.75 -10.01
CA LEU A 469 -14.73 -5.14 -11.34
C LEU A 469 -13.85 -5.94 -12.31
N ALA A 470 -12.66 -6.36 -11.89
CA ALA A 470 -11.76 -7.17 -12.71
C ALA A 470 -12.36 -8.55 -13.04
N GLU A 471 -13.00 -9.23 -12.07
CA GLU A 471 -13.71 -10.49 -12.30
C GLU A 471 -14.84 -10.33 -13.32
N SER A 472 -15.57 -9.22 -13.26
CA SER A 472 -16.67 -8.92 -14.19
C SER A 472 -16.18 -8.64 -15.61
N GLN A 473 -14.96 -8.11 -15.77
CA GLN A 473 -14.34 -7.91 -17.08
C GLN A 473 -13.85 -9.22 -17.71
N HIS A 474 -13.42 -10.19 -16.89
CA HIS A 474 -12.93 -11.49 -17.38
C HIS A 474 -14.03 -12.52 -17.67
N GLN A 475 -15.22 -12.41 -17.06
CA GLN A 475 -16.33 -13.33 -17.33
C GLN A 475 -16.89 -13.20 -18.77
N ASP A 476 -16.73 -12.04 -19.42
CA ASP A 476 -17.14 -11.81 -20.81
C ASP A 476 -16.06 -12.23 -21.85
N GLU A 477 -14.85 -12.63 -21.42
CA GLU A 477 -13.78 -13.13 -22.30
C GLU A 477 -13.80 -14.65 -22.52
N LEU A 478 -14.61 -15.40 -21.75
CA LEU A 478 -14.79 -16.83 -21.97
C LEU A 478 -15.77 -17.07 -23.13
N PRO A 479 -15.36 -17.74 -24.23
CA PRO A 479 -16.29 -18.07 -25.29
C PRO A 479 -17.43 -18.93 -24.72
N PRO A 480 -18.68 -18.75 -25.15
CA PRO A 480 -19.78 -19.57 -24.69
C PRO A 480 -19.43 -21.02 -24.99
N SER A 481 -19.27 -21.84 -23.94
CA SER A 481 -19.03 -23.27 -24.10
C SER A 481 -20.19 -23.84 -24.90
N LEU A 482 -19.87 -24.30 -26.11
CA LEU A 482 -20.73 -25.09 -26.97
C LEU A 482 -21.33 -26.22 -26.12
N PHE A 483 -22.66 -26.26 -26.05
CA PHE A 483 -23.38 -27.50 -25.81
C PHE A 483 -22.99 -28.55 -26.85
#